data_AF-A0A401Z4P2-F1
#
_entry.id   AF-A0A401Z4P2-F1
#
_cell.length_a   1.000
_cell.length_b   1.000
_cell.length_c   1.000
_cell.angle_alpha   90.00
_cell.angle_beta   90.00
_cell.angle_gamma   90.00
#
_symmetry.space_group_name_H-M   'P 1'
#
loop_
_entity.id
_entity.type
_entity.pdbx_description
1 polymer ?
#
loop_
_entity_poly.entity_id
_entity_poly.type
_entity_poly.pdbx_seq_one_letter_code
_entity_poly.pdbx_strand_id
1 'polypeptide(L)'
;MDADRTLVRVVQTCHGFPSQWNAWTVSGRYLYLRYRHGKGSVEWHRGPDAADDTPETWEAGLSGLLVEWDDGTNGGDIDLEHFLAEAGLVLAPDAAVD
;
A
#
# COMPACT_ATOMS: atom_id res chain seq x y z
N MET A 1 17.89 7.09 2.30
CA MET A 1 16.50 6.91 1.86
C MET A 1 16.31 5.42 1.68
N ASP A 2 15.36 4.83 2.38
CA ASP A 2 15.02 3.43 2.19
C ASP A 2 14.26 3.30 0.87
N ALA A 3 14.91 2.71 -0.14
CA ALA A 3 14.36 2.65 -1.50
C ALA A 3 13.05 1.84 -1.58
N ASP A 4 12.85 0.89 -0.66
CA ASP A 4 11.61 0.10 -0.54
C ASP A 4 10.52 0.78 0.31
N ARG A 5 10.82 1.89 0.98
CA ARG A 5 9.85 2.69 1.76
C ARG A 5 9.56 4.07 1.17
N THR A 6 10.26 4.42 0.10
CA THR A 6 10.10 5.70 -0.60
C THR A 6 9.30 5.47 -1.87
N LEU A 7 8.18 6.17 -2.03
CA LEU A 7 7.24 5.99 -3.15
C LEU A 7 7.49 7.04 -4.24
N VAL A 8 7.59 6.59 -5.49
CA VAL A 8 7.73 7.46 -6.67
C VAL A 8 6.40 7.66 -7.41
N ARG A 9 5.43 6.78 -7.16
CA ARG A 9 4.11 6.87 -7.73
C ARG A 9 3.09 6.29 -6.77
N VAL A 10 1.96 6.96 -6.61
CA VAL A 10 0.79 6.49 -5.88
C VAL A 10 -0.46 6.81 -6.70
N VAL A 11 -1.34 5.84 -6.89
CA VAL A 11 -2.60 5.99 -7.62
C VAL A 11 -3.71 5.51 -6.70
N GLN A 12 -4.67 6.37 -6.40
CA GLN A 12 -5.83 6.00 -5.63
C GLN A 12 -6.79 5.18 -6.49
N THR A 13 -7.08 3.95 -6.07
CA THR A 13 -7.96 3.03 -6.81
C THR A 13 -9.36 2.98 -6.22
N CYS A 14 -9.51 3.34 -4.95
CA CYS A 14 -10.80 3.53 -4.28
C CYS A 14 -10.71 4.66 -3.24
N HIS A 15 -11.64 5.62 -3.31
CA HIS A 15 -11.77 6.72 -2.35
C HIS A 15 -12.75 6.43 -1.19
N GLY A 16 -13.39 5.25 -1.21
CA GLY A 16 -14.51 4.94 -0.33
C GLY A 16 -14.12 4.07 0.87
N PHE A 17 -14.98 3.08 1.14
CA PHE A 17 -14.80 2.08 2.19
C PHE A 17 -14.66 0.70 1.52
N PRO A 18 -13.43 0.24 1.21
CA PRO A 18 -12.14 0.70 1.72
C PRO A 18 -11.49 1.85 0.92
N SER A 19 -10.57 2.57 1.57
CA SER A 19 -9.59 3.42 0.87
C SER A 19 -8.42 2.57 0.39
N GLN A 20 -8.04 2.72 -0.88
CA GLN A 20 -7.07 1.85 -1.54
C GLN A 20 -6.16 2.62 -2.49
N TRP A 21 -4.90 2.22 -2.54
CA TRP A 21 -3.92 2.76 -3.47
C TRP A 21 -3.01 1.67 -4.04
N ASN A 22 -2.61 1.90 -5.28
CA ASN A 22 -1.50 1.23 -5.91
C ASN A 22 -0.28 2.14 -5.82
N ALA A 23 0.83 1.65 -5.28
CA ALA A 23 2.04 2.43 -5.14
C ALA A 23 3.27 1.71 -5.70
N TRP A 24 4.26 2.51 -6.10
CA TRP A 24 5.54 2.02 -6.61
C TRP A 24 6.67 2.67 -5.84
N THR A 25 7.58 1.85 -5.35
CA THR A 25 8.77 2.29 -4.62
C THR A 25 9.87 2.75 -5.57
N VAL A 26 10.89 3.43 -5.03
CA VAL A 26 12.13 3.78 -5.77
C VAL A 26 12.83 2.51 -6.28
N SER A 27 12.77 1.41 -5.54
CA SER A 27 13.34 0.11 -5.97
C SER A 27 12.53 -0.58 -7.08
N GLY A 28 11.39 -0.01 -7.50
CA GLY A 28 10.51 -0.59 -8.52
C GLY A 28 9.55 -1.66 -7.97
N ARG A 29 9.43 -1.80 -6.65
CA ARG A 29 8.48 -2.72 -6.02
C ARG A 29 7.07 -2.13 -6.10
N TYR A 30 6.12 -2.98 -6.44
CA TYR A 30 4.71 -2.65 -6.35
C TYR A 30 4.19 -2.93 -4.94
N LEU A 31 3.46 -1.96 -4.40
CA LEU A 31 2.78 -2.04 -3.12
C LEU A 31 1.28 -1.82 -3.30
N TYR A 32 0.51 -2.64 -2.60
CA TYR A 32 -0.92 -2.48 -2.45
C TYR A 32 -1.22 -1.98 -1.04
N LEU A 33 -1.85 -0.81 -0.98
CA LEU A 33 -2.16 -0.09 0.24
C LEU A 33 -3.67 -0.16 0.45
N ARG A 34 -4.10 -0.58 1.65
CA ARG A 34 -5.52 -0.74 1.95
C ARG A 34 -5.83 -0.31 3.36
N TYR A 35 -6.90 0.47 3.51
CA TYR A 35 -7.46 0.84 4.80
C TYR A 35 -8.95 0.46 4.89
N ARG A 36 -9.32 -0.30 5.92
CA ARG A 36 -10.71 -0.76 6.14
C ARG A 36 -10.95 -1.13 7.59
N HIS A 37 -12.08 -0.70 8.16
CA HIS A 37 -12.49 -1.03 9.53
C HIS A 37 -11.42 -0.68 10.58
N GLY A 38 -10.79 0.49 10.45
CA GLY A 38 -9.67 0.91 11.31
C GLY A 38 -8.34 0.22 11.04
N LYS A 39 -8.28 -0.68 10.06
CA LYS A 39 -7.09 -1.48 9.76
C LYS A 39 -6.41 -1.02 8.50
N GLY A 40 -5.12 -0.71 8.60
CA GLY A 40 -4.25 -0.45 7.47
C GLY A 40 -3.36 -1.65 7.17
N SER A 41 -3.16 -1.97 5.89
CA SER A 41 -2.17 -2.94 5.43
C SER A 41 -1.36 -2.40 4.25
N VAL A 42 -0.07 -2.73 4.25
CA VAL A 42 0.83 -2.56 3.10
C VAL A 42 1.31 -3.93 2.70
N GLU A 43 0.95 -4.33 1.50
CA GLU A 43 1.29 -5.61 0.92
C GLU A 43 2.19 -5.37 -0.30
N TRP A 44 3.15 -6.25 -0.53
CA TRP A 44 3.93 -6.24 -1.77
C TRP A 44 3.45 -7.37 -2.67
N HIS A 45 3.37 -7.08 -3.97
CA HIS A 45 3.10 -8.07 -5.01
C HIS A 45 4.06 -7.86 -6.18
N ARG A 46 4.09 -8.80 -7.12
CA ARG A 46 4.85 -8.67 -8.37
C ARG A 46 4.35 -7.54 -9.26
N GLY A 47 3.08 -7.18 -9.14
CA GLY A 47 2.45 -6.11 -9.90
C GLY A 47 1.00 -5.90 -9.51
N PRO A 48 0.31 -4.94 -10.17
CA PRO A 48 -1.08 -4.59 -9.89
C PRO A 48 -2.10 -5.58 -10.47
N ASP A 49 -1.66 -6.62 -11.17
CA ASP A 49 -2.55 -7.60 -11.78
C ASP A 49 -3.16 -8.49 -10.68
N ALA A 50 -4.48 -8.61 -10.66
CA ALA A 50 -5.17 -9.50 -9.73
C ALA A 50 -4.76 -10.96 -9.88
N ALA A 51 -4.21 -11.36 -11.04
CA ALA A 51 -3.63 -12.69 -11.23
C ALA A 51 -2.39 -12.95 -10.35
N ASP A 52 -1.71 -11.91 -9.87
CA ASP A 52 -0.58 -12.00 -8.93
C ASP A 52 -1.00 -11.97 -7.45
N ASP A 53 -2.29 -11.82 -7.15
CA ASP A 53 -2.85 -11.94 -5.79
C ASP A 53 -3.62 -13.25 -5.64
N THR A 54 -2.87 -14.36 -5.63
CA THR A 54 -3.41 -15.72 -5.52
C THR A 54 -2.76 -16.48 -4.36
N PRO A 55 -3.44 -17.42 -3.70
CA PRO A 55 -2.85 -18.24 -2.63
C PRO A 55 -1.49 -18.83 -3.02
N GLU A 56 -1.33 -19.27 -4.26
CA GLU A 56 -0.09 -19.82 -4.80
C GLU A 56 1.06 -18.81 -4.78
N THR A 57 0.80 -17.53 -5.12
CA THR A 57 1.83 -16.48 -5.02
C THR A 57 2.22 -16.20 -3.57
N TRP A 58 1.28 -16.23 -2.64
CA TRP A 58 1.54 -16.05 -1.20
C TRP A 58 2.35 -17.22 -0.64
N GLU A 59 1.96 -18.46 -0.94
CA GLU A 59 2.66 -19.67 -0.49
C GLU A 59 4.06 -19.79 -1.10
N ALA A 60 4.24 -19.32 -2.33
CA ALA A 60 5.54 -19.29 -3.01
C ALA A 60 6.44 -18.11 -2.57
N GLY A 61 5.97 -17.24 -1.67
CA GLY A 61 6.72 -16.07 -1.21
C GLY A 61 6.94 -15.03 -2.32
N LEU A 62 5.97 -14.89 -3.21
CA LEU A 62 5.94 -13.98 -4.36
C LEU A 62 5.04 -12.75 -4.12
N SER A 63 4.36 -12.73 -2.98
CA SER A 63 3.60 -11.63 -2.41
C SER A 63 3.77 -11.69 -0.89
N GLY A 64 3.51 -10.60 -0.16
CA GLY A 64 3.66 -10.61 1.29
C GLY A 64 3.21 -9.34 2.01
N LEU A 65 2.91 -9.48 3.30
CA LEU A 65 2.58 -8.37 4.19
C LEU A 65 3.86 -7.69 4.69
N LEU A 66 3.96 -6.37 4.53
CA LEU A 66 5.07 -5.56 5.05
C LEU A 66 4.70 -4.89 6.38
N VAL A 67 3.50 -4.32 6.44
CA VAL A 67 3.00 -3.57 7.59
C VAL A 67 1.51 -3.85 7.74
N GLU A 68 1.06 -4.09 8.96
CA GLU A 68 -0.35 -4.10 9.33
C GLU A 68 -0.51 -3.37 10.66
N TRP A 69 -1.57 -2.58 10.79
CA TRP A 69 -1.93 -1.91 12.03
C TRP A 69 -3.44 -1.83 12.18
N ASP A 70 -3.86 -1.53 13.42
CA ASP A 70 -5.23 -1.28 13.82
C ASP A 70 -5.21 0.02 14.64
N ASP A 71 -5.92 1.05 14.16
CA ASP A 71 -5.97 2.35 14.81
C ASP A 71 -7.03 2.42 15.94
N GLY A 72 -7.70 1.29 16.22
CA GLY A 72 -8.78 1.18 17.22
C GLY A 72 -10.10 1.81 16.76
N THR A 73 -10.17 2.35 15.55
CA THR A 73 -11.40 2.85 14.97
C THR A 73 -12.10 1.76 14.17
N ASN A 74 -13.32 2.04 13.71
CA ASN A 74 -13.99 1.23 12.70
C ASN A 74 -14.18 2.07 11.42
N GLY A 75 -13.26 3.01 11.19
CA GLY A 75 -13.27 3.90 10.03
C GLY A 75 -12.93 3.15 8.74
N GLY A 76 -13.15 3.76 7.59
CA GLY A 76 -12.69 3.16 6.33
C GLY A 76 -12.36 4.15 5.24
N ASP A 77 -12.48 5.44 5.54
CA ASP A 77 -11.78 6.52 4.87
C ASP A 77 -10.55 6.94 5.69
N ILE A 78 -9.45 7.18 4.99
CA ILE A 78 -8.23 7.81 5.50
C ILE A 78 -7.58 8.54 4.34
N ASP A 79 -7.00 9.71 4.57
CA ASP A 79 -6.23 10.39 3.55
C ASP A 79 -4.85 9.73 3.35
N LEU A 80 -4.26 9.96 2.18
CA LEU A 80 -2.98 9.34 1.82
C LEU A 80 -1.85 9.76 2.79
N GLU A 81 -1.79 11.02 3.20
CA GLU A 81 -0.70 11.51 4.06
C GLU A 81 -0.71 10.79 5.41
N HIS A 82 -1.89 10.68 6.02
CA HIS A 82 -2.08 9.97 7.27
C HIS A 82 -1.78 8.48 7.13
N PHE A 83 -2.25 7.83 6.05
CA PHE A 83 -1.93 6.42 5.79
C PHE A 83 -0.42 6.18 5.69
N LEU A 84 0.31 7.03 4.95
CA LEU A 84 1.75 6.88 4.76
C LEU A 84 2.52 7.07 6.08
N ALA A 85 2.08 8.01 6.92
CA ALA A 85 2.67 8.23 8.24
C ALA A 85 2.55 6.98 9.13
N GLU A 86 1.37 6.37 9.22
CA GLU A 86 1.14 5.14 9.99
C GLU A 86 1.91 3.95 9.41
N ALA A 87 2.00 3.85 8.08
CA ALA A 87 2.74 2.81 7.39
C ALA A 87 4.28 2.96 7.46
N GLY A 88 4.79 4.12 7.91
CA GLY A 88 6.21 4.45 7.85
C GLY A 88 6.76 4.53 6.40
N LEU A 89 5.91 4.97 5.47
CA LEU A 89 6.23 5.22 4.06
C LEU A 89 6.38 6.73 3.82
N VAL A 90 7.15 7.10 2.81
CA VAL A 90 7.35 8.52 2.43
C VAL A 90 7.26 8.71 0.93
N LEU A 91 6.76 9.88 0.49
CA LEU A 91 6.79 10.26 -0.92
C LEU A 91 8.19 10.79 -1.29
N ALA A 92 8.67 10.40 -2.47
CA ALA A 92 9.80 11.08 -3.10
C ALA A 92 9.42 12.55 -3.42
N PRO A 93 10.40 13.48 -3.49
CA PRO A 93 10.13 14.89 -3.78
C PRO A 93 9.37 15.14 -5.10
N ASP A 94 9.54 14.25 -6.07
CA ASP A 94 8.96 14.26 -7.41
C ASP A 94 7.92 13.14 -7.61
N ALA A 95 7.39 12.58 -6.53
CA ALA A 95 6.41 11.51 -6.61
C ALA A 95 5.14 11.95 -7.35
N ALA A 96 4.68 11.12 -8.28
CA ALA A 96 3.39 11.32 -8.93
C ALA A 96 2.26 10.77 -8.03
N VAL A 97 1.28 11.61 -7.71
CA VAL A 97 0.09 11.22 -6.93
C VAL A 97 -1.15 11.54 -7.76
N ASP A 98 -1.96 10.51 -8.05
CA ASP A 98 -3.18 10.57 -8.88
C ASP A 98 -4.38 9.99 -8.13
#